data_AF-A0A5B6TW51-F1
#
_entry.id   AF-A0A5B6TW51-F1
#
_cell.length_a   1.000
_cell.length_b   1.000
_cell.length_c   1.000
_cell.angle_alpha   90.00
_cell.angle_beta   90.00
_cell.angle_gamma   90.00
#
_symmetry.space_group_name_H-M   'P 1'
#
loop_
_entity.id
_entity.type
_entity.pdbx_description
1 polymer ?
#
loop_
_entity_poly.entity_id
_entity_poly.type
_entity_poly.pdbx_seq_one_letter_code
_entity_poly.pdbx_strand_id
1 'polypeptide(L)'
;MILITNALRARLLGNGAAETETDHFPVLKLFNPAGAATWLLTELDADGDTLFGLCDLGFGFPELGSVSLAELANVRGPLGLGIERDLYFRARFPLSVYAEAARLSGHITEAEGLLRQTAAALSLPVSELPPDPAEHERR
;
A
#
# COMPACT_ATOMS: atom_id res chain seq x y z
N MET A 1 8.32 19.64 -3.52
CA MET A 1 7.29 19.23 -4.49
C MET A 1 7.45 17.74 -4.72
N ILE A 2 6.38 16.96 -4.57
CA ILE A 2 6.43 15.50 -4.78
C ILE A 2 6.69 15.26 -6.26
N LEU A 3 7.78 14.56 -6.58
CA LEU A 3 8.15 14.29 -7.97
C LEU A 3 7.28 13.17 -8.53
N ILE A 4 6.21 13.49 -9.26
CA ILE A 4 5.45 12.51 -10.06
C ILE A 4 5.72 12.78 -11.53
N THR A 5 6.38 11.84 -12.22
CA THR A 5 6.66 11.99 -13.66
C THR A 5 5.39 11.86 -14.48
N ASN A 6 5.36 12.43 -15.69
CA ASN A 6 4.21 12.28 -16.60
C ASN A 6 3.86 10.82 -16.87
N ALA A 7 4.87 9.94 -16.95
CA ALA A 7 4.65 8.50 -17.14
C ALA A 7 3.97 7.85 -15.93
N LEU A 8 4.38 8.21 -14.71
CA LEU A 8 3.73 7.72 -13.49
C LEU A 8 2.30 8.26 -13.38
N ARG A 9 2.09 9.55 -13.65
CA ARG A 9 0.76 10.18 -13.64
C ARG A 9 -0.17 9.53 -14.64
N ALA A 10 0.28 9.29 -15.88
CA ALA A 10 -0.53 8.62 -16.90
C ALA A 10 -0.93 7.21 -16.48
N ARG A 11 -0.04 6.47 -15.80
CA ARG A 11 -0.33 5.12 -15.33
C ARG A 11 -1.28 5.10 -14.13
N LEU A 12 -1.12 6.00 -13.18
CA LEU A 12 -2.06 6.17 -12.06
C LEU A 12 -3.46 6.55 -12.56
N LEU A 13 -3.56 7.50 -13.51
CA LEU A 13 -4.83 7.89 -14.13
C LEU A 13 -5.45 6.73 -14.93
N GLY A 14 -4.63 5.96 -15.64
CA GLY A 14 -5.10 4.78 -16.37
C GLY A 14 -5.69 3.71 -15.45
N ASN A 15 -5.10 3.50 -14.28
CA ASN A 15 -5.66 2.61 -13.26
C ASN A 15 -6.96 3.18 -12.66
N GLY A 16 -6.97 4.47 -12.29
CA GLY A 16 -8.16 5.13 -11.71
C GLY A 16 -9.35 5.23 -12.67
N ALA A 17 -9.12 5.16 -13.98
CA ALA A 17 -10.16 5.14 -14.99
C ALA A 17 -10.67 3.74 -15.36
N ALA A 18 -10.15 2.67 -14.72
CA ALA A 18 -10.59 1.31 -15.00
C ALA A 18 -12.06 1.12 -14.59
N GLU A 19 -12.88 0.59 -15.50
CA GLU A 19 -14.31 0.35 -15.23
C GLU A 19 -14.55 -0.81 -14.26
N THR A 20 -13.56 -1.69 -14.09
CA THR A 20 -13.62 -2.85 -13.21
C THR A 20 -12.60 -2.70 -12.09
N GLU A 21 -13.04 -2.95 -10.86
CA GLU A 21 -12.15 -3.04 -9.70
C GLU A 21 -11.06 -4.08 -9.98
N THR A 22 -9.80 -3.62 -9.96
CA THR A 22 -8.63 -4.40 -10.35
C THR A 22 -7.59 -4.30 -9.26
N ASP A 23 -7.01 -5.43 -8.88
CA ASP A 23 -5.92 -5.48 -7.90
C ASP A 23 -4.60 -5.03 -8.56
N HIS A 24 -4.43 -3.71 -8.65
CA HIS A 24 -3.29 -3.10 -9.32
C HIS A 24 -1.99 -3.29 -8.53
N PHE A 25 -0.88 -3.36 -9.25
CA PHE A 25 0.44 -3.27 -8.63
C PHE A 25 0.72 -1.81 -8.26
N PRO A 26 1.23 -1.51 -7.05
CA PRO A 26 1.60 -0.16 -6.67
C PRO A 26 2.52 0.50 -7.71
N VAL A 27 2.15 1.70 -8.14
CA VAL A 27 2.85 2.49 -9.16
C VAL A 27 3.81 3.48 -8.51
N LEU A 28 3.43 3.99 -7.34
CA LEU A 28 4.12 5.06 -6.64
C LEU A 28 4.28 4.70 -5.18
N LYS A 29 5.49 4.86 -4.63
CA LYS A 29 5.73 4.86 -3.19
C LYS A 29 6.11 6.26 -2.74
N LEU A 30 5.40 6.76 -1.73
CA LEU A 30 5.73 7.99 -1.03
C LEU A 30 6.13 7.67 0.41
N PHE A 31 6.98 8.50 1.01
CA PHE A 31 7.38 8.35 2.40
C PHE A 31 7.67 9.70 3.05
N ASN A 32 7.49 9.77 4.37
CA ASN A 32 7.93 10.90 5.18
C ASN A 32 9.40 10.67 5.59
N PRO A 33 10.39 11.45 5.10
CA PRO A 33 11.80 11.26 5.45
C PRO A 33 12.11 11.55 6.94
N ALA A 34 11.20 12.21 7.65
CA ALA A 34 11.33 12.54 9.06
C ALA A 34 10.33 11.77 9.96
N GLY A 35 9.72 10.69 9.47
CA GLY A 35 8.74 9.90 10.21
C GLY A 35 8.55 8.50 9.62
N ALA A 36 7.60 7.76 10.19
CA ALA A 36 7.31 6.38 9.74
C ALA A 36 6.29 6.32 8.59
N ALA A 37 5.62 7.43 8.27
CA ALA A 37 4.51 7.43 7.33
C ALA A 37 4.95 7.04 5.91
N THR A 38 4.23 6.11 5.29
CA THR A 38 4.49 5.52 3.98
C THR A 38 3.18 5.31 3.23
N TRP A 39 3.21 5.49 1.91
CA TRP A 39 2.07 5.23 1.03
C TRP A 39 2.52 4.39 -0.17
N LEU A 40 1.72 3.38 -0.53
CA LEU A 40 1.82 2.63 -1.78
C LEU A 40 0.57 2.91 -2.61
N LEU A 41 0.73 3.63 -3.71
CA LEU A 41 -0.39 4.21 -4.47
C LEU A 41 -0.53 3.55 -5.83
N THR A 42 -1.77 3.28 -6.21
CA THR A 42 -2.16 2.51 -7.39
C THR A 42 -2.97 3.34 -8.38
N GLU A 43 -3.79 4.27 -7.92
CA GLU A 43 -4.67 5.09 -8.75
C GLU A 43 -4.50 6.59 -8.48
N LEU A 44 -4.87 7.37 -9.47
CA LEU A 44 -5.16 8.80 -9.36
C LEU A 44 -6.50 9.04 -10.04
N ASP A 45 -7.42 9.69 -9.35
CA ASP A 45 -8.71 10.10 -9.89
C ASP A 45 -8.55 11.17 -10.98
N ALA A 46 -9.56 11.31 -11.83
CA ALA A 46 -9.67 12.30 -12.89
C ALA A 46 -9.63 13.75 -12.39
N ASP A 47 -9.91 13.99 -11.09
CA ASP A 47 -9.71 15.29 -10.45
C ASP A 47 -8.23 15.73 -10.41
N GLY A 48 -7.31 14.79 -10.65
CA GLY A 48 -5.88 15.01 -10.71
C GLY A 48 -5.18 15.18 -9.36
N ASP A 49 -5.91 14.96 -8.25
CA ASP A 49 -5.48 15.14 -6.87
C ASP A 49 -5.72 13.92 -5.96
N THR A 50 -6.87 13.26 -6.07
CA THR A 50 -7.25 12.15 -5.21
C THR A 50 -6.50 10.88 -5.61
N LEU A 51 -5.57 10.44 -4.78
CA LEU A 51 -4.84 9.19 -4.93
C LEU A 51 -5.54 8.09 -4.12
N PHE A 52 -5.47 6.84 -4.58
CA PHE A 52 -5.87 5.66 -3.79
C PHE A 52 -4.71 4.69 -3.63
N GLY A 53 -4.69 3.99 -2.50
CA GLY A 53 -3.75 2.92 -2.24
C GLY A 53 -3.69 2.52 -0.77
N LEU A 54 -2.57 1.92 -0.38
CA LEU A 54 -2.28 1.52 0.99
C LEU A 54 -1.53 2.65 1.72
N CYS A 55 -2.11 3.10 2.82
CA CYS A 55 -1.66 4.22 3.64
C CYS A 55 -1.23 3.73 5.01
N ASP A 56 -0.03 4.09 5.43
CA ASP A 56 0.48 3.81 6.77
C ASP A 56 0.99 5.12 7.36
N LEU A 57 0.35 5.58 8.43
CA LEU A 57 0.73 6.81 9.13
C LEU A 57 1.74 6.57 10.27
N GLY A 58 2.17 5.32 10.47
CA GLY A 58 3.13 4.94 11.51
C GLY A 58 2.49 4.66 12.87
N PHE A 59 1.19 4.34 12.91
CA PHE A 59 0.44 4.11 14.16
C PHE A 59 0.12 2.64 14.43
N GLY A 60 0.63 1.70 13.62
CA GLY A 60 0.39 0.27 13.81
C GLY A 60 -0.80 -0.28 13.00
N PHE A 61 -1.51 0.58 12.26
CA PHE A 61 -2.74 0.23 11.52
C PHE A 61 -2.69 0.77 10.09
N PRO A 62 -1.97 0.11 9.17
CA PRO A 62 -2.02 0.45 7.75
C PRO A 62 -3.39 0.13 7.15
N GLU A 63 -3.91 1.03 6.30
CA GLU A 63 -5.26 0.94 5.75
C GLU A 63 -5.29 1.29 4.26
N LEU A 64 -6.20 0.64 3.52
CA LEU A 64 -6.52 1.06 2.16
C LEU A 64 -7.41 2.30 2.21
N GLY A 65 -7.10 3.31 1.41
CA GLY A 65 -7.90 4.52 1.35
C GLY A 65 -7.40 5.58 0.39
N SER A 66 -8.16 6.67 0.33
CA SER A 66 -7.86 7.82 -0.52
C SER A 66 -7.06 8.89 0.23
N VAL A 67 -6.20 9.60 -0.48
CA VAL A 67 -5.40 10.71 0.05
C VAL A 67 -5.21 11.81 -1.01
N SER A 68 -5.24 13.07 -0.59
CA SER A 68 -5.00 14.20 -1.49
C SER A 68 -3.50 14.39 -1.78
N LEU A 69 -3.15 14.48 -3.06
CA LEU A 69 -1.80 14.82 -3.51
C LEU A 69 -1.40 16.23 -3.06
N ALA A 70 -2.32 17.19 -3.12
CA ALA A 70 -2.12 18.56 -2.69
C ALA A 70 -1.86 18.65 -1.18
N GLU A 71 -2.59 17.89 -0.37
CA GLU A 71 -2.33 17.80 1.08
C GLU A 71 -0.94 17.23 1.35
N LEU A 72 -0.60 16.09 0.74
CA LEU A 72 0.73 15.49 0.88
C LEU A 72 1.85 16.43 0.43
N ALA A 73 1.65 17.19 -0.65
CA ALA A 73 2.63 18.16 -1.15
C ALA A 73 2.82 19.37 -0.21
N ASN A 74 1.84 19.65 0.65
CA ASN A 74 1.88 20.75 1.62
C ASN A 74 2.37 20.32 3.01
N VAL A 75 2.48 19.02 3.30
CA VAL A 75 3.08 18.54 4.54
C VAL A 75 4.50 19.10 4.71
N ARG A 76 4.77 19.63 5.90
CA ARG A 76 6.11 20.07 6.34
C ARG A 76 6.40 19.44 7.69
N GLY A 77 7.32 18.48 7.70
CA GLY A 77 7.87 17.87 8.89
C GLY A 77 9.06 18.67 9.46
N PRO A 78 9.79 18.04 10.41
CA PRO A 78 11.03 18.59 10.95
C PRO A 78 11.99 19.08 9.85
N LEU A 79 12.68 20.18 10.12
CA LEU A 79 13.61 20.85 9.19
C LEU A 79 12.96 21.32 7.87
N GLY A 80 11.62 21.40 7.81
CA GLY A 80 10.88 21.80 6.61
C GLY A 80 10.80 20.71 5.54
N LEU A 81 11.16 19.47 5.87
CA LEU A 81 11.11 18.34 4.94
C LEU A 81 9.66 17.98 4.60
N GLY A 82 9.38 17.80 3.31
CA GLY A 82 8.07 17.33 2.85
C GLY A 82 8.04 15.81 2.65
N ILE A 83 6.90 15.31 2.18
CA ILE A 83 6.80 13.94 1.68
C ILE A 83 7.62 13.79 0.41
N GLU A 84 8.32 12.67 0.29
CA GLU A 84 9.19 12.35 -0.84
C GLU A 84 8.72 11.10 -1.58
N ARG A 85 9.13 11.01 -2.86
CA ARG A 85 8.93 9.80 -3.67
C ARG A 85 10.15 8.91 -3.57
N ASP A 86 9.92 7.62 -3.36
CA ASP A 86 10.95 6.61 -3.51
C ASP A 86 11.28 6.40 -5.00
N LEU A 87 12.51 6.70 -5.41
CA LEU A 87 12.96 6.59 -6.81
C LEU A 87 13.28 5.16 -7.22
N TYR A 88 13.54 4.28 -6.26
CA TYR A 88 14.03 2.92 -6.47
C TYR A 88 12.95 1.86 -6.22
N PHE A 89 11.83 2.27 -5.64
CA PHE A 89 10.67 1.40 -5.45
C PHE A 89 10.22 0.74 -6.76
N ARG A 90 10.05 -0.59 -6.69
CA ARG A 90 9.48 -1.44 -7.73
C ARG A 90 8.54 -2.45 -7.09
N ALA A 91 7.24 -2.28 -7.32
CA ALA A 91 6.26 -3.25 -6.86
C ALA A 91 6.52 -4.63 -7.47
N ARG A 92 6.48 -5.67 -6.63
CA ARG A 92 6.65 -7.08 -7.03
C ARG A 92 5.37 -7.89 -6.91
N PHE A 93 4.35 -7.33 -6.26
CA PHE A 93 3.08 -7.97 -5.98
C PHE A 93 1.92 -6.97 -6.16
N PRO A 94 0.67 -7.46 -6.31
CA PRO A 94 -0.52 -6.62 -6.27
C PRO A 94 -0.71 -5.92 -4.92
N LEU A 95 -1.53 -4.87 -4.89
CA LEU A 95 -1.81 -4.07 -3.70
C LEU A 95 -2.38 -4.92 -2.56
N SER A 96 -3.24 -5.88 -2.85
CA SER A 96 -3.83 -6.79 -1.85
C SER A 96 -2.77 -7.54 -1.02
N VAL A 97 -1.67 -7.98 -1.66
CA VAL A 97 -0.56 -8.66 -0.98
C VAL A 97 0.15 -7.71 -0.03
N TYR A 98 0.41 -6.47 -0.46
CA TYR A 98 1.02 -5.46 0.40
C TYR A 98 0.09 -5.11 1.57
N ALA A 99 -1.21 -4.98 1.33
CA ALA A 99 -2.19 -4.64 2.35
C ALA A 99 -2.26 -5.73 3.44
N GLU A 100 -2.33 -7.00 3.05
CA GLU A 100 -2.37 -8.10 4.01
C GLU A 100 -1.04 -8.26 4.76
N ALA A 101 0.10 -8.13 4.08
CA ALA A 101 1.40 -8.16 4.75
C ALA A 101 1.56 -7.00 5.75
N ALA A 102 1.04 -5.82 5.39
CA ALA A 102 1.07 -4.64 6.26
C ALA A 102 0.15 -4.80 7.46
N ARG A 103 -1.05 -5.36 7.27
CA ARG A 103 -1.99 -5.70 8.35
C ARG A 103 -1.37 -6.65 9.36
N LEU A 104 -0.66 -7.68 8.90
CA LEU A 104 0.02 -8.66 9.76
C LEU A 104 1.22 -8.05 10.50
N SER A 105 1.90 -7.06 9.90
CA SER A 105 3.12 -6.45 10.45
C SER A 105 2.85 -5.17 11.25
N GLY A 106 1.64 -4.60 11.14
CA GLY A 106 1.29 -3.27 11.64
C GLY A 106 1.98 -2.12 10.91
N HIS A 107 2.67 -2.37 9.79
CA HIS A 107 3.32 -1.35 8.97
C HIS A 107 3.54 -1.83 7.54
N ILE A 108 3.60 -0.91 6.57
CA ILE A 108 3.95 -1.25 5.18
C ILE A 108 5.36 -1.85 5.13
N THR A 109 5.47 -3.01 4.49
CA THR A 109 6.71 -3.77 4.40
C THR A 109 7.04 -4.17 2.96
N GLU A 110 8.33 -4.14 2.64
CA GLU A 110 8.86 -4.63 1.36
C GLU A 110 9.65 -5.93 1.50
N ALA A 111 9.63 -6.53 2.70
CA ALA A 111 10.33 -7.76 3.02
C ALA A 111 9.86 -8.90 2.10
N GLU A 112 10.77 -9.35 1.23
CA GLU A 112 10.41 -10.28 0.16
C GLU A 112 9.82 -11.61 0.68
N GLY A 113 10.41 -12.15 1.74
CA GLY A 113 9.95 -13.41 2.34
C GLY A 113 8.50 -13.31 2.81
N LEU A 114 8.14 -12.21 3.48
CA LEU A 114 6.78 -11.98 3.95
C LEU A 114 5.82 -11.77 2.78
N LEU A 115 6.16 -10.91 1.82
CA LEU A 115 5.29 -10.68 0.65
C LEU A 115 5.04 -11.97 -0.15
N ARG A 116 6.05 -12.84 -0.29
CA ARG A 116 5.90 -14.16 -0.93
C ARG A 116 4.96 -15.07 -0.14
N GLN A 117 5.10 -15.11 1.18
CA GLN A 117 4.23 -15.90 2.06
C GLN A 117 2.79 -15.40 2.00
N THR A 118 2.58 -14.08 2.05
CA THR A 118 1.26 -13.46 1.93
C THR A 118 0.65 -13.71 0.56
N ALA A 119 1.41 -13.55 -0.52
CA ALA A 119 0.92 -13.85 -1.87
C ALA A 119 0.50 -15.31 -2.02
N ALA A 120 1.29 -16.25 -1.48
CA ALA A 120 0.93 -17.66 -1.44
C ALA A 120 -0.36 -17.88 -0.65
N ALA A 121 -0.49 -17.27 0.54
CA ALA A 121 -1.67 -17.40 1.38
C ALA A 121 -2.96 -16.84 0.72
N LEU A 122 -2.86 -15.70 0.04
CA LEU A 122 -3.98 -15.11 -0.72
C LEU A 122 -4.34 -15.93 -1.98
N SER A 123 -3.41 -16.75 -2.47
CA SER A 123 -3.63 -17.63 -3.63
C SER A 123 -4.17 -19.02 -3.25
N LEU A 124 -4.47 -19.28 -1.98
CA LEU A 124 -5.03 -20.55 -1.53
C LEU A 124 -6.58 -20.50 -1.50
N PRO A 125 -7.29 -21.52 -2.04
CA PRO A 125 -8.67 -21.76 -1.65
C PRO A 125 -8.66 -22.15 -0.16
N VAL A 126 -9.48 -21.49 0.67
CA VAL A 126 -9.64 -21.84 2.09
C VAL A 126 -10.33 -23.20 2.19
N SER A 127 -9.53 -24.26 2.15
CA SER A 127 -9.87 -25.56 2.69
C SER A 127 -8.59 -26.11 3.31
N GLU A 128 -8.71 -26.57 4.55
CA GLU A 128 -7.64 -27.06 5.43
C GLU A 128 -6.87 -26.00 6.25
N LEU A 129 -7.62 -25.31 7.11
CA LEU A 129 -7.11 -25.18 8.48
C LEU A 129 -7.33 -26.55 9.16
N PRO A 130 -6.31 -27.18 9.76
CA PRO A 130 -6.53 -28.35 10.60
C PRO A 130 -7.45 -27.96 11.77
N PRO A 131 -8.34 -28.86 12.22
CA PRO A 131 -9.19 -28.58 13.37
C PRO A 131 -8.32 -28.26 14.59
N ASP A 132 -8.78 -27.28 15.36
CA ASP A 132 -8.17 -26.88 16.63
C ASP A 132 -7.96 -28.13 17.52
N PRO A 133 -6.71 -28.44 17.92
CA PRO A 133 -6.46 -29.54 18.84
C PRO A 133 -7.16 -29.34 20.20
N ALA A 134 -7.61 -28.12 20.52
CA ALA A 134 -8.24 -27.81 21.81
C ALA A 134 -9.70 -28.29 21.96
N GLU A 135 -10.33 -28.90 20.94
CA GLU A 135 -11.70 -29.44 21.09
C GLU A 135 -11.77 -30.87 21.67
N HIS A 136 -10.63 -31.56 21.85
CA HIS A 136 -10.62 -32.92 22.41
C HIS A 136 -10.51 -33.00 23.94
N GLU A 137 -10.38 -31.88 24.65
CA GLU A 137 -10.28 -31.86 26.13
C GLU A 137 -11.55 -31.38 26.87
N ARG A 138 -12.70 -31.33 26.19
CA ARG A 138 -14.00 -31.12 26.86
C ARG A 138 -14.99 -32.24 26.51
N ARG A 139 -14.70 -33.44 27.02
CA ARG A 139 -15.70 -34.49 27.26
C ARG A 139 -15.70 -34.88 28.73
#